data_AF-A0A9N8W144-F1
#
_entry.id   AF-A0A9N8W144-F1
#
_cell.length_a   1.000
_cell.length_b   1.000
_cell.length_c   1.000
_cell.angle_alpha   90.00
_cell.angle_beta   90.00
_cell.angle_gamma   90.00
#
_symmetry.space_group_name_H-M   'P 1'
#
loop_
_entity.id
_entity.type
_entity.pdbx_description
1 polymer ?
#
loop_
_entity_poly.entity_id
_entity_poly.type
_entity_poly.pdbx_seq_one_letter_code
_entity_poly.pdbx_strand_id
1 'polypeptide(L)'
;MSRVNRPPISISRIVSNLRKSTDKVAVVIGTVTDDNRLLDVPKLSVAALRVTKTARARILKAGGEILTFDQLALRAPTGSNTVLLRGPKNAREAFKHFGMGPHKNKKPYVRSKGRKFEKARGRRASRGFKV
;
A
#
# COMPACT_ATOMS: atom_id res chain seq x y z
N MET A 1 -11.26 -3.19 -11.10
CA MET A 1 -11.30 -3.16 -9.62
C MET A 1 -11.76 -1.79 -9.12
N SER A 2 -12.65 -1.74 -8.11
CA SER A 2 -13.04 -0.48 -7.46
C SER A 2 -11.84 0.20 -6.78
N ARG A 3 -11.89 1.53 -6.57
CA ARG A 3 -10.78 2.32 -5.98
C ARG A 3 -10.24 1.73 -4.67
N VAL A 4 -11.14 1.23 -3.82
CA VAL A 4 -10.82 0.55 -2.56
C VAL A 4 -9.97 -0.72 -2.76
N ASN A 5 -10.20 -1.45 -3.84
CA ASN A 5 -9.52 -2.71 -4.15
C ASN A 5 -8.24 -2.53 -4.98
N ARG A 6 -7.93 -1.31 -5.41
CA ARG A 6 -6.66 -0.92 -6.04
C ARG A 6 -5.89 0.07 -5.14
N PRO A 7 -5.44 -0.36 -3.95
CA PRO A 7 -4.70 0.51 -3.03
C PRO A 7 -3.42 1.02 -3.70
N PRO A 8 -2.96 2.23 -3.36
CA PRO A 8 -1.68 2.74 -3.86
C PRO A 8 -0.52 1.85 -3.40
N ILE A 9 0.56 1.86 -4.17
CA ILE A 9 1.81 1.18 -3.81
C ILE A 9 2.95 2.19 -3.79
N SER A 10 3.82 2.10 -2.78
CA SER A 10 4.99 2.96 -2.69
C SER A 10 6.16 2.43 -3.50
N ILE A 11 7.06 3.33 -3.94
CA ILE A 11 8.34 2.95 -4.57
C ILE A 11 9.15 2.01 -3.66
N SER A 12 9.21 2.29 -2.36
CA SER A 12 9.88 1.42 -1.36
C SER A 12 9.37 -0.02 -1.39
N ARG A 13 8.05 -0.20 -1.57
CA ARG A 13 7.44 -1.52 -1.62
C ARG A 13 7.70 -2.20 -2.97
N ILE A 14 7.76 -1.45 -4.07
CA ILE A 14 8.19 -1.98 -5.37
C ILE A 14 9.62 -2.53 -5.24
N VAL A 15 10.57 -1.71 -4.77
CA VAL A 15 11.97 -2.10 -4.57
C VAL A 15 12.08 -3.33 -3.68
N SER A 16 11.37 -3.37 -2.55
CA SER A 16 11.40 -4.52 -1.64
C SER A 16 10.92 -5.82 -2.28
N ASN A 17 9.95 -5.78 -3.20
CA ASN A 17 9.47 -6.97 -3.90
C ASN A 17 10.37 -7.34 -5.08
N LEU A 18 11.05 -6.38 -5.69
CA LEU A 18 11.96 -6.59 -6.82
C LEU A 18 13.40 -6.99 -6.40
N ARG A 19 13.72 -7.05 -5.10
CA ARG A 19 15.07 -7.40 -4.61
C ARG A 19 15.69 -8.68 -5.19
N LYS A 20 14.87 -9.61 -5.71
CA LYS A 20 15.32 -10.87 -6.32
C LYS A 20 15.26 -10.88 -7.85
N SER A 21 14.76 -9.82 -8.48
CA SER A 21 14.48 -9.76 -9.92
C SER A 21 14.45 -8.30 -10.39
N THR A 22 15.63 -7.68 -10.45
CA THR A 22 15.79 -6.27 -10.80
C THR A 22 15.45 -5.98 -12.27
N ASP A 23 15.54 -6.99 -13.13
CA ASP A 23 15.38 -6.84 -14.60
C ASP A 23 13.92 -6.95 -15.07
N LYS A 24 12.97 -7.11 -14.13
CA LYS A 24 11.54 -7.28 -14.45
C LYS A 24 10.79 -5.96 -14.40
N VAL A 25 9.79 -5.83 -15.26
CA VAL A 25 8.87 -4.68 -15.21
C VAL A 25 7.88 -4.87 -14.07
N ALA A 26 7.85 -3.92 -13.14
CA ALA A 26 6.89 -3.90 -12.04
C ALA A 26 5.53 -3.38 -12.55
N VAL A 27 4.51 -4.25 -12.54
CA VAL A 27 3.17 -3.92 -13.04
C VAL A 27 2.23 -3.66 -11.88
N VAL A 28 1.65 -2.45 -11.84
CA VAL A 28 0.79 -1.98 -10.76
C VAL A 28 -0.54 -1.48 -11.32
N ILE A 29 -1.60 -2.24 -11.08
CA ILE A 29 -2.96 -1.82 -11.44
C ILE A 29 -3.48 -0.84 -10.36
N GLY A 30 -2.98 0.39 -10.37
CA GLY A 30 -3.26 1.38 -9.34
C GLY A 30 -2.39 2.63 -9.45
N THR A 31 -2.31 3.37 -8.34
CA THR A 31 -1.46 4.57 -8.23
C THR A 31 -0.12 4.21 -7.58
N VAL A 32 0.98 4.66 -8.17
CA VAL A 32 2.32 4.58 -7.57
C VAL A 32 2.63 5.87 -6.82
N THR A 33 2.91 5.76 -5.53
CA THR A 33 3.21 6.87 -4.63
C THR A 33 4.67 6.90 -4.25
N ASP A 34 5.16 8.09 -3.93
CA ASP A 34 6.52 8.25 -3.41
C ASP A 34 6.62 7.75 -1.96
N ASP A 35 7.85 7.49 -1.53
CA ASP A 35 8.20 7.20 -0.14
C ASP A 35 9.56 7.81 0.18
N ASN A 36 9.55 8.95 0.87
CA ASN A 36 10.76 9.69 1.24
C ASN A 36 11.68 8.92 2.21
N ARG A 37 11.20 7.83 2.81
CA ARG A 37 12.00 6.99 3.71
C ARG A 37 12.99 6.10 2.94
N LEU A 38 12.71 5.82 1.68
CA LEU A 38 13.69 5.23 0.78
C LEU A 38 14.61 6.35 0.34
N LEU A 39 15.92 6.25 0.55
CA LEU A 39 16.88 7.29 0.15
C LEU A 39 17.28 7.08 -1.31
N ASP A 40 17.86 5.91 -1.59
CA ASP A 40 18.34 5.52 -2.91
C ASP A 40 17.28 4.71 -3.66
N VAL A 41 16.92 5.20 -4.83
CA VAL A 41 15.98 4.51 -5.74
C VAL A 41 16.83 3.81 -6.79
N PRO A 42 16.75 2.47 -6.92
CA PRO A 42 17.43 1.77 -8.00
C PRO A 42 16.76 2.10 -9.35
N LYS A 43 17.42 1.74 -10.45
CA LYS A 43 16.80 1.80 -11.78
C LYS A 43 15.58 0.86 -11.81
N LEU A 44 14.40 1.41 -12.05
CA LEU A 44 13.13 0.66 -12.04
C LEU A 44 12.40 0.84 -13.37
N SER A 45 11.85 -0.25 -13.89
CA SER A 45 10.85 -0.23 -14.96
C SER A 45 9.46 -0.44 -14.35
N VAL A 46 8.59 0.57 -14.38
CA VAL A 46 7.29 0.52 -13.71
C VAL A 46 6.15 0.80 -14.69
N ALA A 47 5.19 -0.11 -14.79
CA ALA A 47 3.94 0.11 -15.51
C ALA A 47 2.80 0.36 -14.53
N ALA A 48 2.09 1.49 -14.65
CA ALA A 48 1.01 1.85 -13.73
C ALA A 48 -0.09 2.72 -14.35
N LEU A 49 -1.26 2.76 -13.70
CA LEU A 49 -2.38 3.61 -14.15
C LEU A 49 -2.09 5.08 -13.88
N ARG A 50 -1.52 5.38 -12.71
CA ARG A 50 -1.17 6.73 -12.29
C ARG A 50 0.12 6.70 -11.50
N VAL A 51 0.95 7.71 -11.66
CA VAL A 51 2.17 7.91 -10.87
C VAL A 51 2.14 9.32 -10.32
N THR A 52 2.39 9.47 -9.02
CA THR A 52 2.49 10.79 -8.39
C THR A 52 3.69 11.57 -8.92
N LYS A 53 3.63 12.91 -8.93
CA LYS A 53 4.67 13.78 -9.51
C LYS A 53 6.05 13.50 -8.91
N THR A 54 6.13 13.38 -7.58
CA THR A 54 7.38 13.14 -6.87
C THR A 54 7.92 11.74 -7.14
N ALA A 55 7.06 10.71 -7.15
CA ALA A 55 7.45 9.35 -7.53
C ALA A 55 8.02 9.29 -8.95
N ARG A 56 7.36 9.99 -9.90
CA ARG A 56 7.81 10.08 -11.29
C ARG A 56 9.20 10.70 -11.38
N ALA A 57 9.42 11.83 -10.72
CA ALA A 57 10.72 12.51 -10.72
C ALA A 57 11.83 11.61 -10.17
N ARG A 58 11.57 10.86 -9.10
CA ARG A 58 12.59 9.98 -8.48
C ARG A 58 12.92 8.76 -9.32
N ILE A 59 11.92 8.12 -9.93
CA ILE A 59 12.14 6.97 -10.83
C ILE A 59 12.95 7.41 -12.06
N LEU A 60 12.59 8.53 -12.69
CA LEU A 60 13.32 9.04 -13.84
C LEU A 60 14.73 9.51 -13.47
N LYS A 61 14.92 10.15 -12.31
CA LYS A 61 16.24 10.54 -11.80
C LYS A 61 17.17 9.35 -11.58
N ALA A 62 16.62 8.20 -11.19
CA ALA A 62 17.36 6.94 -11.06
C ALA A 62 17.65 6.25 -12.42
N GLY A 63 17.28 6.88 -13.54
CA GLY A 63 17.41 6.31 -14.89
C GLY A 63 16.39 5.21 -15.20
N GLY A 64 15.33 5.11 -14.39
CA GLY A 64 14.22 4.19 -14.61
C GLY A 64 13.24 4.68 -15.68
N GLU A 65 12.26 3.85 -16.00
CA GLU A 65 11.22 4.15 -16.97
C GLU A 65 9.82 3.96 -16.36
N ILE A 66 8.88 4.75 -16.84
CA ILE A 66 7.47 4.66 -16.44
C ILE A 66 6.64 4.41 -17.69
N LEU A 67 5.95 3.29 -17.71
CA LEU A 67 5.14 2.83 -18.82
C LEU A 67 3.65 2.99 -18.50
N THR A 68 2.88 3.36 -19.52
CA THR A 68 1.43 3.17 -19.51
C THR A 68 1.08 1.73 -19.88
N PHE A 69 -0.18 1.32 -19.69
CA PHE A 69 -0.58 -0.06 -19.96
C PHE A 69 -0.67 -0.37 -21.46
N ASP A 70 -0.97 0.61 -22.30
CA ASP A 70 -0.87 0.52 -23.76
C ASP A 70 0.58 0.29 -24.21
N GLN A 71 1.54 1.05 -23.66
CA GLN A 71 2.96 0.85 -23.92
C GLN A 71 3.45 -0.52 -23.44
N LEU A 72 3.00 -0.96 -22.26
CA LEU A 72 3.32 -2.30 -21.74
C LEU A 72 2.76 -3.39 -22.67
N ALA A 73 1.53 -3.26 -23.14
CA ALA A 73 0.90 -4.23 -24.02
C ALA A 73 1.63 -4.39 -25.35
N LEU A 74 2.17 -3.30 -25.90
CA LEU A 74 3.02 -3.35 -27.10
C LEU A 74 4.37 -4.04 -26.83
N ARG A 75 4.98 -3.79 -25.67
CA ARG A 75 6.31 -4.33 -25.31
C ARG A 75 6.27 -5.80 -24.89
N ALA A 76 5.25 -6.18 -24.13
CA ALA A 76 5.07 -7.52 -23.60
C ALA A 76 3.59 -7.94 -23.73
N PRO A 77 3.11 -8.30 -24.94
CA PRO A 77 1.71 -8.65 -25.18
C PRO A 77 1.22 -9.81 -24.31
N THR A 78 2.10 -10.77 -24.00
CA THR A 78 1.83 -11.93 -23.14
C THR A 78 2.15 -11.66 -21.67
N GLY A 79 2.68 -10.48 -21.32
CA GLY A 79 3.13 -10.15 -19.96
C GLY A 79 4.42 -10.86 -19.53
N SER A 80 5.22 -11.37 -20.47
CA SER A 80 6.53 -11.97 -20.18
C SER A 80 7.47 -10.97 -19.47
N ASN A 81 8.30 -11.49 -18.56
CA ASN A 81 9.25 -10.70 -17.76
C ASN A 81 8.62 -9.56 -16.91
N THR A 82 7.34 -9.71 -16.52
CA THR A 82 6.66 -8.76 -15.62
C THR A 82 6.43 -9.34 -14.23
N VAL A 83 6.31 -8.46 -13.22
CA VAL A 83 5.88 -8.82 -11.86
C VAL A 83 4.65 -8.01 -11.50
N LEU A 84 3.52 -8.69 -11.34
CA LEU A 84 2.28 -8.06 -10.90
C LEU A 84 2.33 -7.80 -9.38
N LEU A 85 2.25 -6.53 -8.99
CA LEU A 85 2.28 -6.12 -7.59
C LEU A 85 0.92 -5.57 -7.14
N ARG A 86 0.56 -5.88 -5.89
CA ARG A 86 -0.64 -5.37 -5.24
C ARG A 86 -0.29 -4.66 -3.94
N GLY A 87 -0.87 -3.47 -3.74
CA GLY A 87 -0.76 -2.75 -2.47
C GLY A 87 -1.51 -3.45 -1.33
N PRO A 88 -1.22 -3.10 -0.06
CA PRO A 88 -1.86 -3.73 1.09
C PRO A 88 -3.33 -3.30 1.23
N LYS A 89 -4.25 -4.24 0.96
CA LYS A 89 -5.70 -3.98 1.04
C LYS A 89 -6.18 -3.73 2.48
N ASN A 90 -5.68 -4.52 3.42
CA ASN A 90 -6.17 -4.55 4.81
C ASN A 90 -5.58 -3.45 5.70
N ALA A 91 -4.68 -2.62 5.17
CA ALA A 91 -4.06 -1.52 5.92
C ALA A 91 -5.00 -0.31 6.10
N ARG A 92 -6.16 -0.29 5.43
CA ARG A 92 -7.13 0.81 5.52
C ARG A 92 -7.77 0.85 6.91
N GLU A 93 -8.05 2.07 7.39
CA GLU A 93 -8.61 2.30 8.73
C GLU A 93 -9.87 1.48 9.03
N ALA A 94 -10.77 1.33 8.05
CA ALA A 94 -11.98 0.54 8.19
C ALA A 94 -11.72 -0.91 8.67
N PHE A 95 -10.66 -1.56 8.17
CA PHE A 95 -10.34 -2.94 8.55
C PHE A 95 -9.92 -3.10 10.02
N LYS A 96 -9.50 -2.02 10.69
CA LYS A 96 -9.16 -2.07 12.13
C LYS A 96 -10.40 -2.31 13.02
N HIS A 97 -11.57 -1.95 12.52
CA HIS A 97 -12.85 -2.06 13.22
C HIS A 97 -13.62 -3.35 12.89
N PHE A 98 -13.24 -4.04 11.81
CA PHE A 98 -13.95 -5.23 11.36
C PHE A 98 -13.79 -6.38 12.35
N GLY A 99 -14.90 -7.04 12.67
CA GLY A 99 -14.94 -8.13 13.65
C GLY A 99 -14.82 -7.64 15.10
N MET A 100 -15.30 -6.43 15.39
CA MET A 100 -15.33 -5.90 16.76
C MET A 100 -16.22 -6.76 17.67
N GLY A 101 -15.67 -7.18 18.80
CA GLY A 101 -16.36 -7.99 19.79
C GLY A 101 -15.47 -8.29 21.00
N PRO A 102 -16.00 -8.97 22.03
CA PRO A 102 -15.22 -9.35 23.20
C PRO A 102 -14.00 -10.20 22.85
N HIS A 103 -12.84 -9.91 23.46
CA HIS A 103 -11.57 -10.59 23.24
C HIS A 103 -11.03 -10.60 21.78
N LYS A 104 -11.60 -9.78 20.88
CA LYS A 104 -11.16 -9.70 19.47
C LYS A 104 -10.06 -8.66 19.21
N ASN A 105 -9.70 -7.84 20.21
CA ASN A 105 -8.68 -6.80 20.12
C ASN A 105 -8.82 -5.88 18.88
N LYS A 106 -10.06 -5.58 18.50
CA LYS A 106 -10.36 -4.66 17.39
C LYS A 106 -10.58 -3.25 17.89
N LYS A 107 -10.35 -2.28 17.00
CA LYS A 107 -10.52 -0.86 17.32
C LYS A 107 -12.01 -0.55 17.43
N PRO A 108 -12.50 0.07 18.53
CA PRO A 108 -13.89 0.52 18.62
C PRO A 108 -14.15 1.71 17.71
N TYR A 109 -15.40 1.87 17.25
CA TYR A 109 -15.85 3.07 16.56
C TYR A 109 -16.15 4.16 17.58
N VAL A 110 -15.20 5.09 17.76
CA VAL A 110 -15.37 6.26 18.63
C VAL A 110 -15.15 7.53 17.82
N ARG A 111 -16.01 8.54 18.03
CA ARG A 111 -15.86 9.87 17.40
C ARG A 111 -14.72 10.67 18.04
N SER A 112 -14.62 10.64 19.37
CA SER A 112 -13.58 11.33 20.15
C SER A 112 -12.70 10.32 20.87
N LYS A 113 -11.41 10.63 21.01
CA LYS A 113 -10.42 9.79 21.71
C LYS A 113 -9.89 10.51 22.94
N GLY A 114 -9.93 9.87 24.10
CA GLY A 114 -9.49 10.47 25.37
C GLY A 114 -9.79 9.58 26.57
N ARG A 115 -9.42 10.00 27.79
CA ARG A 115 -9.60 9.20 29.03
C ARG A 115 -11.07 8.87 29.32
N LYS A 116 -11.99 9.78 28.99
CA LYS A 116 -13.43 9.65 29.26
C LYS A 116 -14.23 8.99 28.12
N PHE A 117 -13.57 8.51 27.06
CA PHE A 117 -14.23 7.88 25.90
C PHE A 117 -13.84 6.41 25.80
N GLU A 118 -14.81 5.51 26.06
CA GLU A 118 -14.69 4.04 25.94
C GLU A 118 -13.43 3.40 26.57
N LYS A 119 -13.01 3.89 27.74
CA LYS A 119 -11.84 3.38 28.50
C LYS A 119 -12.16 2.97 29.95
N ALA A 120 -13.42 2.99 30.36
CA ALA A 120 -13.84 2.72 31.73
C ALA A 120 -14.24 1.25 31.95
N ARG A 121 -15.53 0.98 32.16
CA ARG A 121 -16.05 -0.37 32.38
C ARG A 121 -15.81 -1.25 31.14
N GLY A 122 -15.38 -2.50 31.32
CA GLY A 122 -15.11 -3.44 30.24
C GLY A 122 -13.72 -3.31 29.60
N ARG A 123 -12.88 -2.33 30.01
CA ARG A 123 -11.51 -2.15 29.48
C ARG A 123 -10.40 -2.37 30.52
N ARG A 124 -10.76 -2.46 31.79
CA ARG A 124 -9.82 -2.66 32.92
C ARG A 124 -10.50 -3.38 34.07
N ALA A 125 -9.75 -4.25 34.75
CA ALA A 125 -10.27 -5.10 35.82
C ALA A 125 -10.85 -4.28 36.99
N SER A 126 -10.27 -3.11 37.29
CA SER A 126 -10.73 -2.24 38.38
C SER A 126 -12.12 -1.61 38.16
N ARG A 127 -12.76 -1.80 37.00
CA ARG A 127 -14.11 -1.27 36.70
C ARG A 127 -15.00 -2.39 36.16
N GLY A 128 -15.40 -3.31 37.02
CA GLY A 128 -16.34 -4.40 36.74
C GLY A 128 -15.68 -5.62 36.10
N PHE A 129 -15.20 -5.49 34.87
CA PHE A 129 -14.52 -6.57 34.14
C PHE A 129 -13.61 -6.02 33.04
N LYS A 130 -12.73 -6.87 32.49
CA LYS A 130 -11.83 -6.54 31.38
C LYS A 130 -12.07 -7.48 30.20
N VAL A 131 -12.34 -6.88 29.04
CA VAL A 131 -12.50 -7.54 27.75
C VAL A 131 -11.18 -7.57 26.99
#